data_AF-A0A3D5PZA6-F1
#
_entry.id   AF-A0A3D5PZA6-F1
#
_cell.length_a   1.000
_cell.length_b   1.000
_cell.length_c   1.000
_cell.angle_alpha   90.00
_cell.angle_beta   90.00
_cell.angle_gamma   90.00
#
_symmetry.space_group_name_H-M   'P 1'
#
loop_
_entity.id
_entity.type
_entity.pdbx_description
1 polymer ?
#
loop_
_entity_poly.entity_id
_entity_poly.type
_entity_poly.pdbx_seq_one_letter_code
_entity_poly.pdbx_strand_id
1 'polypeptide(L)' 'MTTEATVENLTGQLSAYLDENRINQVRRAYYYAEQAHEGQMRKSGDRYITHPLAVARILAEMKLDHQSLMAAMLH' A
#
# COMPACT_ATOMS: atom_id res chain seq x y z
N MET A 1 -17.58 11.76 -6.79
CA MET A 1 -16.10 11.71 -6.84
C MET A 1 -15.67 10.59 -5.92
N THR A 2 -15.31 9.44 -6.48
CA THR A 2 -14.75 8.32 -5.72
C THR A 2 -13.38 8.72 -5.24
N THR A 3 -13.17 8.77 -3.93
CA THR A 3 -11.87 9.05 -3.32
C THR A 3 -10.91 7.97 -3.76
N GLU A 4 -9.95 8.30 -4.61
CA GLU A 4 -8.93 7.37 -5.07
C GLU A 4 -8.15 6.85 -3.85
N ALA A 5 -7.92 5.54 -3.79
CA ALA A 5 -7.18 4.94 -2.68
C ALA A 5 -5.72 5.38 -2.78
N THR A 6 -5.24 6.18 -1.83
CA THR A 6 -3.85 6.66 -1.76
C THR A 6 -3.06 5.95 -0.68
N VAL A 7 -1.74 5.96 -0.80
CA VAL A 7 -0.83 5.51 0.26
C VAL A 7 -1.03 6.31 1.55
N GLU A 8 -1.36 7.60 1.46
CA GLU A 8 -1.57 8.43 2.65
C GLU A 8 -2.78 7.99 3.47
N ASN A 9 -3.88 7.58 2.81
CA ASN A 9 -5.03 7.00 3.50
C ASN A 9 -4.66 5.72 4.26
N LEU A 10 -3.83 4.85 3.65
CA LEU A 10 -3.31 3.67 4.33
C LEU A 10 -2.43 4.06 5.52
N THR A 11 -1.46 4.96 5.35
CA THR A 11 -0.59 5.36 6.47
C THR A 11 -1.35 5.99 7.64
N GLY A 12 -2.41 6.75 7.35
CA GLY A 12 -3.34 7.26 8.36
C GLY A 12 -4.01 6.13 9.15
N GLN A 13 -4.52 5.09 8.46
CA GLN A 13 -5.07 3.90 9.11
C GLN A 13 -4.04 3.17 9.98
N LEU A 14 -2.80 3.04 9.51
CA LEU A 14 -1.73 2.33 10.23
C LEU A 14 -1.32 3.02 11.53
N SER A 15 -1.49 4.34 11.65
CA SER A 15 -1.21 5.09 12.88
C SER A 15 -2.02 4.61 14.09
N ALA A 16 -3.11 3.88 13.87
CA ALA A 16 -3.91 3.29 14.94
C ALA A 16 -3.21 2.12 15.66
N TYR A 17 -2.17 1.52 15.07
CA TYR A 17 -1.54 0.32 15.66
C TYR A 17 -0.03 0.14 15.36
N LEU A 18 0.57 0.98 14.53
CA LEU A 18 2.01 0.96 14.24
C LEU A 18 2.67 2.28 14.65
N ASP A 19 3.93 2.21 15.07
CA ASP A 19 4.76 3.39 15.27
C ASP A 19 5.19 4.02 13.93
N GLU A 20 5.63 5.28 14.00
CA GLU A 20 6.01 6.07 12.83
C GLU A 20 7.15 5.45 12.02
N ASN A 21 8.11 4.78 12.67
CA ASN A 21 9.23 4.13 11.97
C ASN A 21 8.70 3.00 11.08
N ARG A 22 7.83 2.14 11.61
CA ARG A 22 7.18 1.06 10.86
C ARG A 22 6.32 1.59 9.71
N ILE A 23 5.56 2.65 9.95
CA ILE A 23 4.74 3.29 8.90
C ILE A 23 5.62 3.80 7.76
N ASN A 24 6.76 4.43 8.09
CA ASN A 24 7.70 4.92 7.10
C ASN A 24 8.33 3.79 6.26
N GLN A 25 8.55 2.60 6.83
CA GLN A 25 9.00 1.45 6.06
C GLN A 25 7.94 0.96 5.06
N VAL A 26 6.67 0.91 5.47
CA VAL A 26 5.54 0.58 4.57
C VAL A 26 5.41 1.61 3.45
N ARG A 27 5.52 2.91 3.77
CA ARG A 27 5.48 3.99 2.77
C ARG A 27 6.63 3.86 1.76
N ARG A 28 7.84 3.51 2.21
CA ARG A 28 8.98 3.24 1.31
C ARG A 28 8.73 2.05 0.38
N ALA A 29 8.15 0.96 0.90
CA ALA A 29 7.81 -0.19 0.08
C ALA A 29 6.76 0.17 -1.00
N TYR A 30 5.77 0.99 -0.67
CA TYR A 30 4.82 1.52 -1.65
C TYR A 30 5.52 2.28 -2.79
N TYR A 31 6.39 3.25 -2.49
CA TYR A 31 7.05 4.03 -3.54
C TYR A 31 7.99 3.19 -4.40
N TYR A 32 8.65 2.20 -3.79
CA TYR A 32 9.46 1.24 -4.53
C TYR A 32 8.59 0.42 -5.51
N ALA A 33 7.45 -0.11 -5.04
CA ALA A 33 6.51 -0.84 -5.89
C ALA A 33 5.89 0.05 -6.98
N GLU A 34 5.54 1.30 -6.66
CA GLU A 34 4.99 2.26 -7.62
C GLU A 34 5.98 2.51 -8.76
N GLN A 35 7.26 2.71 -8.42
CA GLN A 35 8.32 2.89 -9.40
C GLN A 35 8.56 1.62 -10.23
N ALA A 36 8.58 0.44 -9.59
CA ALA A 36 8.75 -0.84 -10.30
C ALA A 36 7.61 -1.14 -11.29
N HIS A 37 6.41 -0.63 -11.00
CA HIS A 37 5.22 -0.76 -11.83
C HIS A 37 4.93 0.47 -12.70
N GLU A 38 5.87 1.38 -12.86
CA GLU A 38 5.67 2.56 -13.71
C GLU A 38 5.33 2.15 -15.16
N GLY A 39 4.31 2.79 -15.74
CA GLY A 39 3.79 2.46 -17.07
C GLY A 39 3.01 1.15 -17.16
N GLN A 40 2.93 0.35 -16.10
CA GLN A 40 2.19 -0.90 -16.10
C GLN A 40 0.71 -0.68 -15.76
N MET A 41 -0.16 -1.32 -16.53
CA MET A 41 -1.61 -1.22 -16.42
C MET A 41 -2.23 -2.58 -16.16
N ARG A 42 -3.32 -2.62 -15.38
CA ARG A 42 -4.14 -3.83 -15.22
C ARG A 42 -5.05 -3.99 -16.43
N LYS A 43 -5.62 -5.21 -16.59
CA LYS A 43 -6.66 -5.46 -17.61
C LYS A 43 -7.88 -4.54 -17.48
N SER A 44 -8.14 -3.99 -16.29
CA SER A 44 -9.20 -3.01 -16.04
C SER A 44 -8.91 -1.61 -16.59
N GLY A 45 -7.65 -1.31 -16.93
CA GLY A 45 -7.23 0.04 -17.32
C GLY A 45 -6.73 0.90 -16.16
N ASP A 46 -6.65 0.37 -14.93
CA ASP A 46 -6.06 1.07 -13.78
C ASP A 46 -4.53 0.90 -13.74
N ARG A 47 -3.83 1.83 -13.08
CA ARG A 47 -2.40 1.69 -12.77
C ARG A 47 -2.17 0.41 -11.95
N TYR A 48 -1.13 -0.36 -12.26
CA TYR A 48 -0.90 -1.66 -11.61
C TYR A 48 -0.75 -1.57 -10.08
N ILE A 49 -0.11 -0.50 -9.59
CA ILE A 49 0.11 -0.22 -8.16
C ILE A 49 -1.19 -0.21 -7.32
N THR A 50 -2.34 0.03 -7.95
CA THR A 50 -3.65 -0.01 -7.26
C THR A 50 -3.94 -1.39 -6.65
N HIS A 51 -3.42 -2.47 -7.25
CA HIS A 51 -3.63 -3.83 -6.75
C HIS A 51 -2.82 -4.14 -5.48
N PRO A 52 -1.49 -4.00 -5.45
CA PRO A 52 -0.71 -4.15 -4.21
C PRO A 52 -1.23 -3.28 -3.06
N LEU A 53 -1.61 -2.03 -3.35
CA LEU A 53 -2.19 -1.12 -2.36
C LEU A 53 -3.52 -1.65 -1.79
N ALA A 54 -4.39 -2.21 -2.62
CA ALA A 54 -5.65 -2.81 -2.17
C ALA A 54 -5.42 -4.03 -1.27
N VAL A 55 -4.45 -4.89 -1.61
CA VAL A 55 -4.08 -6.05 -0.77
C VAL A 55 -3.55 -5.58 0.59
N ALA A 56 -2.64 -4.60 0.62
CA ALA A 56 -2.11 -4.05 1.86
C ALA A 56 -3.20 -3.45 2.77
N ARG A 57 -4.27 -2.85 2.21
CA ARG A 57 -5.41 -2.36 2.99
C ARG A 57 -6.19 -3.49 3.68
N ILE A 58 -6.43 -4.60 2.98
CA ILE A 58 -7.09 -5.78 3.58
C ILE A 58 -6.25 -6.32 4.75
N LEU A 59 -4.93 -6.41 4.57
CA LEU A 59 -4.03 -6.85 5.64
C LEU A 59 -3.99 -5.86 6.82
N ALA A 60 -4.12 -4.56 6.55
CA ALA A 60 -4.20 -3.54 7.59
C ALA A 60 -5.50 -3.60 8.40
N GLU A 61 -6.63 -3.97 7.78
CA GLU A 61 -7.90 -4.22 8.48
C GLU A 61 -7.78 -5.41 9.45
N MET A 62 -7.00 -6.41 9.08
CA MET A 62 -6.66 -7.56 9.92
C MET A 62 -5.57 -7.24 10.97
N LYS A 63 -5.05 -6.00 11.00
CA LYS A 63 -3.97 -5.53 11.87
C LYS A 63 -2.67 -6.37 11.76
N LEU A 64 -2.34 -6.83 10.56
CA LEU A 64 -1.05 -7.50 10.34
C LEU A 64 0.13 -6.53 10.52
N ASP A 65 1.29 -7.10 10.79
CA ASP A 65 2.51 -6.36 11.05
C ASP A 65 3.06 -5.68 9.79
N HIS A 66 3.93 -4.68 9.99
CA HIS A 66 4.52 -3.89 8.91
C HIS A 66 5.27 -4.71 7.86
N GLN A 67 5.90 -5.85 8.21
CA GLN A 67 6.61 -6.65 7.21
C GLN A 67 5.63 -7.34 6.26
N SER A 68 4.50 -7.83 6.77
CA SER A 68 3.41 -8.38 5.94
C SER A 68 2.83 -7.31 5.01
N LEU A 69 2.68 -6.08 5.48
CA LEU A 69 2.21 -4.96 4.64
C LEU A 69 3.22 -4.60 3.55
N MET A 70 4.52 -4.58 3.88
CA MET A 70 5.57 -4.37 2.89
C MET A 70 5.61 -5.49 1.85
N ALA A 71 5.47 -6.75 2.28
CA ALA A 71 5.40 -7.88 1.37
C ALA A 71 4.19 -7.77 0.43
N ALA A 72 3.04 -7.34 0.93
CA ALA A 72 1.87 -7.07 0.09
C ALA A 72 2.08 -5.95 -0.92
N MET A 73 2.94 -4.95 -0.64
CA MET A 73 3.30 -3.95 -1.64
C MET A 73 4.22 -4.51 -2.73
N LEU A 74 5.04 -5.52 -2.41
CA LEU A 74 6.17 -5.98 -3.23
C LEU A 74 5.97 -7.35 -3.91
N HIS A 75 4.78 -7.94 -3.80
CA HIS A 75 4.46 -9.25 -4.38
C HIS A 75 4.24 -9.19 -5.90
#